data_AF-R5P8N3-F1
#
_entry.id   AF-R5P8N3-F1
#
_cell.length_a   1.000
_cell.length_b   1.000
_cell.length_c   1.000
_cell.angle_alpha   90.00
_cell.angle_beta   90.00
_cell.angle_gamma   90.00
#
_symmetry.space_group_name_H-M   'P 1'
#
loop_
_entity.id
_entity.type
_entity.pdbx_description
1 polymer ?
#
loop_
_entity_poly.entity_id
_entity_poly.type
_entity_poly.pdbx_seq_one_letter_code
_entity_poly.pdbx_strand_id
1 'polypeptide(L)'
;MNDYKRKERENDFKKKASIIHNGKYRYDKVHFVNKTTKVDIICPIHGLFSQTPKNHLQGQGCPECGKINSSNHNKNNYDIFRSKLVNKFKEQFETPYLEEEYDNKNSNITLICKQCGQAYNLKASYIISDRFNGCTACKYKYRFIDLAMYNKTDNEILPFEGYKDSRTDVVTIVCPEHGEYTVRIKTLLEGRGECKKCNGYKRLMKEDDFNKKLLDYFGDDVKAVSQFKGTMKPMEFVCKNGHRFTRTPNSSFFSRLHHPCPICSKEIMAKERTKTTEQFIQEAIEIYGKEKYDFTETVYEKSDRPVTIKCNDCGRYFTIEANSFLRGHGCPYHNCNSSIMEKELGDIIRRNGYDYITNDRKILDGKELDIYIPSKKIAIEFDGIYWHNELNKSKLYHLNKTIECEKKGIRLIHIFEDEWLTKKSILSSMIENILGKTKRRIFARKCQLQRVNEATRINDFLNDNHLQGMCPSSIKYGLFYNDELVSVMTFGKTRHFIGNGSHEYELLRFCNKKGYSIIGAASKLFKNFVEEFKPKSVVSYADRRWSIGNLYNNLGFVLYNKSQPNYYYVIGNERKNRFNYRKSELVKKYNCPENMSEHEFCLAQKWYRIYDCGCLCYEWIPQK
;
A
#
# COMPACT_ATOMS: atom_id res chain seq x y z
N MET A 1 47.44 60.15 73.42
CA MET A 1 47.00 58.89 72.77
C MET A 1 47.51 58.85 71.33
N ASN A 2 48.53 58.13 70.90
CA ASN A 2 49.67 57.45 71.54
C ASN A 2 50.74 57.37 70.43
N ASP A 3 51.84 58.14 70.51
CA ASP A 3 52.84 58.34 69.41
C ASP A 3 53.48 57.02 68.92
N TYR A 4 53.42 55.99 69.78
CA TYR A 4 53.78 54.61 69.49
C TYR A 4 53.03 54.00 68.29
N LYS A 5 51.70 54.20 68.18
CA LYS A 5 50.89 53.64 67.08
C LYS A 5 51.20 54.27 65.71
N ARG A 6 51.83 55.45 65.68
CA ARG A 6 52.25 56.12 64.43
C ARG A 6 53.54 55.52 63.90
N LYS A 7 54.55 55.35 64.76
CA LYS A 7 55.85 54.74 64.39
C LYS A 7 55.70 53.29 63.91
N GLU A 8 54.78 52.53 64.51
CA GLU A 8 54.50 51.14 64.10
C GLU A 8 53.97 51.07 62.65
N ARG A 9 53.03 51.94 62.28
CA ARG A 9 52.45 51.98 60.92
C ARG A 9 53.45 52.44 59.85
N GLU A 10 54.34 53.37 60.20
CA GLU A 10 55.40 53.81 59.29
C GLU A 10 56.40 52.68 59.00
N ASN A 11 56.82 51.94 60.03
CA ASN A 11 57.71 50.80 59.87
C ASN A 11 57.06 49.65 59.08
N ASP A 12 55.77 49.40 59.28
CA ASP A 12 55.01 48.42 58.49
C ASP A 12 54.99 48.80 56.99
N PHE A 13 54.77 50.07 56.66
CA PHE A 13 54.86 50.54 55.27
C PHE A 13 56.27 50.34 54.69
N LYS A 14 57.32 50.77 55.40
CA LYS A 14 58.71 50.65 54.94
C LYS A 14 59.08 49.18 54.66
N LYS A 15 58.70 48.25 55.55
CA LYS A 15 58.93 46.81 55.36
C LYS A 15 58.23 46.27 54.13
N LYS A 16 56.92 46.53 53.98
CA LYS A 16 56.13 46.07 52.83
C LYS A 16 56.65 46.64 51.51
N ALA A 17 56.98 47.93 51.50
CA ALA A 17 57.50 48.61 50.32
C ALA A 17 58.88 48.09 49.90
N SER A 18 59.75 47.74 50.87
CA SER A 18 61.03 47.09 50.58
C SER A 18 60.85 45.71 49.95
N ILE A 19 59.89 44.91 50.42
CA ILE A 19 59.64 43.57 49.85
C ILE A 19 59.16 43.67 48.40
N ILE A 20 58.18 44.53 48.11
CA ILE A 20 57.56 44.63 46.77
C ILE A 20 58.56 45.09 45.70
N HIS A 21 59.51 45.93 46.10
CA HIS A 21 60.53 46.48 45.21
C HIS A 21 61.91 45.85 45.41
N ASN A 22 61.99 44.68 46.06
CA ASN A 22 63.23 43.95 46.34
C ASN A 22 64.37 44.84 46.89
N GLY A 23 64.05 45.72 47.85
CA GLY A 23 65.01 46.62 48.50
C GLY A 23 65.50 47.78 47.64
N LYS A 24 64.91 48.02 46.46
CA LYS A 24 65.39 49.02 45.50
C LYS A 24 65.34 50.46 45.99
N TYR A 25 64.41 50.83 46.87
CA TYR A 25 64.20 52.23 47.28
C TYR A 25 64.57 52.46 48.74
N ARG A 26 65.04 53.67 49.05
CA ARG A 26 65.25 54.12 50.44
C ARG A 26 64.08 54.96 50.92
N TYR A 27 63.77 54.84 52.21
CA TYR A 27 62.56 55.42 52.83
C TYR A 27 62.90 56.36 53.99
N ASP A 28 64.11 56.91 53.99
CA ASP A 28 64.67 57.68 55.11
C ASP A 28 63.87 58.95 55.43
N LYS A 29 63.17 59.50 54.43
CA LYS A 29 62.33 60.72 54.55
C LYS A 29 60.83 60.44 54.58
N VAL A 30 60.42 59.18 54.73
CA VAL A 30 59.00 58.85 54.79
C VAL A 30 58.43 59.26 56.13
N HIS A 31 57.41 60.12 56.10
CA HIS A 31 56.56 60.42 57.25
C HIS A 31 55.16 59.87 56.99
N PHE A 32 54.83 58.73 57.61
CA PHE A 32 53.57 58.06 57.29
C PHE A 32 52.39 58.69 58.03
N VAL A 33 51.40 59.14 57.27
CA VAL A 33 50.13 59.68 57.79
C VAL A 33 49.00 58.68 57.57
N ASN A 34 48.73 58.33 56.30
CA ASN A 34 47.76 57.34 55.88
C ASN A 34 48.16 56.78 54.50
N LYS A 35 47.35 55.88 53.92
CA LYS A 35 47.70 55.18 52.67
C LYS A 35 47.60 56.05 51.41
N THR A 36 46.94 57.20 51.47
CA THR A 36 46.62 58.06 50.32
C THR A 36 47.36 59.40 50.34
N THR A 37 47.88 59.83 51.48
CA THR A 37 48.79 60.98 51.56
C THR A 37 50.16 60.59 50.99
N LYS A 38 50.69 61.40 50.08
CA LYS A 38 51.99 61.15 49.44
C LYS A 38 53.11 61.12 50.48
N VAL A 39 54.09 60.26 50.23
CA VAL A 39 55.33 60.14 50.99
C VAL A 39 56.52 60.27 50.04
N ASP A 40 57.62 60.79 50.57
CA ASP A 40 58.84 60.98 49.81
C ASP A 40 59.72 59.73 49.87
N ILE A 41 59.98 59.17 48.69
CA ILE A 41 60.71 57.92 48.48
C ILE A 41 61.94 58.22 47.64
N ILE A 42 63.06 57.55 47.91
CA ILE A 42 64.33 57.81 47.24
C ILE A 42 64.65 56.68 46.26
N CYS A 43 64.68 57.01 44.97
CA CYS A 43 65.23 56.15 43.92
C CYS A 43 66.77 56.23 43.95
N PRO A 44 67.49 55.10 43.88
CA PRO A 44 68.96 55.11 43.87
C PRO A 44 69.55 55.78 42.63
N ILE A 45 68.79 55.85 41.53
CA ILE A 45 69.25 56.41 40.25
C ILE A 45 68.76 57.85 40.06
N HIS A 46 67.48 58.11 40.32
CA HIS A 46 66.84 59.40 40.00
C HIS A 46 66.54 60.28 41.21
N GLY A 47 66.95 59.86 42.42
CA GLY A 47 66.76 60.65 43.65
C GLY A 47 65.34 60.65 44.20
N LEU A 48 64.97 61.72 44.91
CA LEU A 48 63.68 61.87 45.61
C LEU A 48 62.51 61.97 44.63
N PHE A 49 61.48 61.15 44.85
CA PHE A 49 60.20 61.26 44.18
C PHE A 49 59.06 61.01 45.17
N SER A 50 57.91 61.64 44.92
CA SER A 50 56.78 61.59 45.84
C SER A 50 55.66 60.70 45.28
N GLN A 51 55.21 59.70 46.04
CA GLN A 51 54.12 58.81 45.67
C GLN A 51 53.24 58.47 46.87
N THR A 52 51.99 58.09 46.62
CA THR A 52 51.12 57.59 47.69
C THR A 52 51.58 56.19 48.11
N PRO A 53 51.59 55.86 49.41
CA PRO A 53 51.90 54.52 49.90
C PRO A 53 51.11 53.40 49.19
N LYS A 54 49.83 53.62 48.90
CA LYS A 54 48.99 52.65 48.17
C LYS A 54 49.59 52.27 46.81
N ASN A 55 49.86 53.24 45.94
CA ASN A 55 50.36 52.97 44.59
C ASN A 55 51.76 52.36 44.60
N HIS A 56 52.62 52.85 45.50
CA HIS A 56 53.98 52.30 45.65
C HIS A 56 53.93 50.83 46.10
N LEU A 57 53.02 50.49 47.02
CA LEU A 57 52.74 49.11 47.41
C LEU A 57 51.99 48.27 46.36
N GLN A 58 51.59 48.84 45.22
CA GLN A 58 51.08 48.08 44.08
C GLN A 58 52.17 47.78 43.03
N GLY A 59 53.43 48.10 43.33
CA GLY A 59 54.56 47.85 42.43
C GLY A 59 54.89 49.01 41.50
N GLN A 60 54.20 50.16 41.62
CA GLN A 60 54.63 51.37 40.92
C GLN A 60 55.94 51.88 41.50
N GLY A 61 56.94 52.09 40.64
CA GLY A 61 58.27 52.55 40.99
C GLY A 61 58.54 53.98 40.53
N CYS A 62 59.82 54.36 40.46
CA CYS A 62 60.25 55.67 39.96
C CYS A 62 59.74 55.91 38.51
N PRO A 63 59.02 57.02 38.24
CA PRO A 63 58.48 57.32 36.92
C PRO A 63 59.54 57.44 35.82
N GLU A 64 60.71 57.99 36.13
CA GLU A 64 61.81 58.17 35.17
C GLU A 64 62.44 56.83 34.76
N CYS A 65 62.63 55.90 35.72
CA CYS A 65 63.01 54.52 35.40
C CYS A 65 62.00 53.86 34.44
N GLY A 66 60.70 54.15 34.61
CA GLY A 66 59.65 53.63 33.75
C GLY A 66 59.80 54.09 32.30
N LYS A 67 60.05 55.39 32.08
CA LYS A 67 60.20 55.97 30.73
C LYS A 67 61.37 55.37 29.94
N ILE A 68 62.54 55.22 30.57
CA ILE A 68 63.74 54.68 29.91
C ILE A 68 63.52 53.23 29.44
N ASN A 69 62.89 52.40 30.29
CA ASN A 69 62.62 51.01 29.95
C ASN A 69 61.63 50.84 28.79
N SER A 70 60.67 51.75 28.64
CA SER A 70 59.72 51.73 27.51
C SER A 70 60.38 52.06 26.17
N SER A 71 61.34 53.00 26.13
CA SER A 71 62.01 53.39 24.88
C SER A 71 62.88 52.27 24.30
N ASN A 72 63.64 51.56 25.13
CA ASN A 72 64.48 50.44 24.67
C ASN A 72 63.67 49.24 24.17
N HIS A 73 62.43 49.08 24.67
CA HIS A 73 61.54 48.00 24.23
C HIS A 73 61.01 48.22 22.80
N ASN A 74 60.86 49.47 22.34
CA ASN A 74 60.32 49.77 21.01
C ASN A 74 61.33 49.55 19.88
N LYS A 75 62.61 49.89 20.08
CA LYS A 75 63.66 49.70 19.05
C LYS A 75 63.89 48.22 18.73
N ASN A 76 63.89 47.38 19.76
CA ASN A 76 64.02 45.93 19.61
C ASN A 76 62.83 45.30 18.82
N ASN A 77 61.64 45.90 18.89
CA ASN A 77 60.46 45.41 18.18
C ASN A 77 60.48 45.70 16.66
N TYR A 78 61.18 46.74 16.19
CA TYR A 78 61.33 47.07 14.77
C TYR A 78 62.23 46.05 14.06
N ASP A 79 63.42 45.80 14.61
CA ASP A 79 64.42 44.88 14.03
C ASP A 79 63.90 43.44 13.95
N ILE A 80 63.14 43.01 14.97
CA ILE A 80 62.48 41.70 14.99
C ILE A 80 61.43 41.60 13.87
N PHE A 81 60.63 42.65 13.64
CA PHE A 81 59.61 42.64 12.59
C PHE A 81 60.23 42.58 11.20
N ARG A 82 61.23 43.42 10.92
CA ARG A 82 61.95 43.45 9.64
C ARG A 82 62.58 42.09 9.32
N SER A 83 63.26 41.48 10.29
CA SER A 83 63.86 40.15 10.14
C SER A 83 62.82 39.07 9.81
N LYS A 84 61.67 39.08 10.48
CA LYS A 84 60.58 38.13 10.20
C LYS A 84 59.98 38.32 8.81
N LEU A 85 59.84 39.57 8.36
CA LEU A 85 59.29 39.90 7.06
C LEU A 85 60.19 39.40 5.92
N VAL A 86 61.50 39.65 6.01
CA VAL A 86 62.50 39.19 5.04
C VAL A 86 62.57 37.66 5.00
N ASN A 87 62.67 37.00 6.16
CA ASN A 87 62.75 35.54 6.23
C ASN A 87 61.53 34.84 5.65
N LYS A 88 60.32 35.41 5.87
CA LYS A 88 59.08 34.81 5.39
C LYS A 88 58.92 34.90 3.88
N PHE A 89 59.31 36.02 3.26
CA PHE A 89 59.03 36.28 1.86
C PHE A 89 60.24 36.26 0.94
N LYS A 90 61.48 36.09 1.45
CA LYS A 90 62.72 35.86 0.68
C LYS A 90 62.84 36.73 -0.59
N GLU A 91 62.50 38.02 -0.49
CA GLU A 91 62.47 39.05 -1.55
C GLU A 91 61.23 39.12 -2.47
N GLN A 92 60.14 38.38 -2.23
CA GLN A 92 58.90 38.44 -3.03
C GLN A 92 58.26 39.85 -3.07
N PHE A 93 58.51 40.69 -2.05
CA PHE A 93 57.94 42.02 -1.91
C PHE A 93 59.01 43.09 -1.68
N GLU A 94 58.76 44.28 -2.19
CA GLU A 94 59.45 45.53 -1.85
C GLU A 94 58.67 46.28 -0.76
N THR A 95 59.38 46.84 0.22
CA THR A 95 58.81 47.65 1.31
C THR A 95 59.46 49.04 1.33
N PRO A 96 59.07 49.94 0.43
CA PRO A 96 59.80 51.19 0.18
C PRO A 96 59.82 52.15 1.38
N TYR A 97 58.80 52.10 2.26
CA TYR A 97 58.61 53.06 3.36
C TYR A 97 58.65 52.40 4.76
N LEU A 98 59.27 51.21 4.87
CA LEU A 98 59.15 50.38 6.09
C LEU A 98 59.62 51.08 7.38
N GLU A 99 60.71 51.85 7.32
CA GLU A 99 61.28 52.52 8.49
C GLU A 99 60.36 53.63 9.02
N GLU A 100 59.60 54.25 8.12
CA GLU A 100 58.69 55.36 8.39
C GLU A 100 57.30 54.86 8.80
N GLU A 101 56.86 53.74 8.24
CA GLU A 101 55.52 53.17 8.46
C GLU A 101 55.42 52.31 9.73
N TYR A 102 56.52 51.70 10.19
CA TYR A 102 56.47 50.79 11.35
C TYR A 102 56.74 51.50 12.68
N ASP A 103 55.72 51.51 13.54
CA ASP A 103 55.84 51.90 14.95
C ASP A 103 55.54 50.70 15.86
N ASN A 104 54.50 49.93 15.53
CA ASN A 104 54.13 48.74 16.31
C ASN A 104 53.41 47.70 15.43
N LYS A 105 53.03 46.56 16.03
CA LYS A 105 52.37 45.45 15.33
C LYS A 105 51.06 45.82 14.61
N ASN A 106 50.43 46.94 14.95
CA ASN A 106 49.20 47.41 14.31
C ASN A 106 49.44 48.42 13.18
N SER A 107 50.68 48.86 12.95
CA SER A 107 51.04 49.72 11.83
C SER A 107 50.69 49.08 10.50
N ASN A 108 50.22 49.88 9.54
CA ASN A 108 50.01 49.44 8.17
C ASN A 108 51.29 49.63 7.38
N ILE A 109 51.73 48.57 6.71
CA ILE A 109 52.96 48.52 5.92
C ILE A 109 52.60 48.33 4.46
N THR A 110 53.28 49.09 3.60
CA THR A 110 53.15 49.01 2.15
C THR A 110 54.08 47.92 1.60
N LEU A 111 53.48 46.94 0.91
CA LEU A 111 54.16 45.83 0.24
C LEU A 111 53.88 45.88 -1.26
N ILE A 112 54.92 45.90 -2.09
CA ILE A 112 54.79 45.86 -3.56
C ILE A 112 55.33 44.54 -4.06
N CYS A 113 54.50 43.72 -4.71
CA CYS A 113 54.94 42.41 -5.20
C CYS A 113 55.88 42.58 -6.40
N LYS A 114 57.13 42.11 -6.29
CA LYS A 114 58.12 42.18 -7.38
C LYS A 114 57.70 41.44 -8.66
N GLN A 115 56.83 40.43 -8.55
CA GLN A 115 56.39 39.60 -9.68
C GLN A 115 55.29 40.27 -10.53
N CYS A 116 54.40 41.07 -9.94
CA CYS A 116 53.25 41.62 -10.66
C CYS A 116 53.01 43.12 -10.44
N GLY A 117 53.83 43.78 -9.61
CA GLY A 117 53.68 45.19 -9.25
C GLY A 117 52.50 45.50 -8.34
N GLN A 118 51.69 44.50 -7.95
CA GLN A 118 50.54 44.72 -7.07
C GLN A 118 50.99 45.25 -5.71
N ALA A 119 50.51 46.43 -5.35
CA ALA A 119 50.70 47.04 -4.04
C ALA A 119 49.61 46.58 -3.06
N TYR A 120 50.02 46.40 -1.81
CA TYR A 120 49.17 46.09 -0.65
C TYR A 120 49.52 47.04 0.47
N ASN A 121 48.52 47.51 1.23
CA ASN A 121 48.73 48.25 2.47
C ASN A 121 48.07 47.46 3.60
N LEU A 122 48.87 46.80 4.44
CA LEU A 122 48.40 45.76 5.36
C LEU A 122 49.01 45.90 6.75
N LYS A 123 48.28 45.52 7.79
CA LYS A 123 48.80 45.51 9.17
C LYS A 123 50.03 44.62 9.31
N ALA A 124 51.05 45.10 10.00
CA ALA A 124 52.27 44.37 10.33
C ALA A 124 51.98 42.98 10.94
N SER A 125 51.08 42.90 11.93
CA SER A 125 50.69 41.63 12.55
C SER A 125 50.06 40.65 11.56
N TYR A 126 49.35 41.14 10.53
CA TYR A 126 48.72 40.31 9.52
C TYR A 126 49.75 39.77 8.51
N ILE A 127 50.68 40.62 8.06
CA ILE A 127 51.74 40.26 7.10
C ILE A 127 52.56 39.06 7.62
N ILE A 128 52.90 39.06 8.91
CA ILE A 128 53.70 37.98 9.51
C ILE A 128 52.87 36.73 9.82
N SER A 129 51.55 36.85 9.97
CA SER A 129 50.67 35.69 10.23
C SER A 129 50.58 34.72 9.05
N ASP A 130 50.39 33.42 9.30
CA ASP A 130 50.30 32.38 8.26
C ASP A 130 49.14 32.60 7.26
N ARG A 131 48.18 33.47 7.62
CA ARG A 131 47.05 33.83 6.77
C ARG A 131 47.47 34.63 5.54
N PHE A 132 48.53 35.44 5.65
CA PHE A 132 49.12 36.11 4.50
C PHE A 132 50.32 35.29 4.02
N ASN A 133 50.14 34.56 2.93
CA ASN A 133 51.10 33.58 2.43
C ASN A 133 51.61 33.93 1.01
N GLY A 134 51.77 35.22 0.72
CA GLY A 134 52.28 35.73 -0.55
C GLY A 134 51.26 36.55 -1.34
N CYS A 135 51.65 36.95 -2.55
CA CYS A 135 50.83 37.81 -3.40
C CYS A 135 49.59 37.08 -3.92
N THR A 136 48.39 37.52 -3.55
CA THR A 136 47.13 36.89 -3.95
C THR A 136 46.89 36.98 -5.46
N ALA A 137 47.41 38.01 -6.13
CA ALA A 137 47.34 38.15 -7.58
C ALA A 137 48.26 37.15 -8.32
N CYS A 138 49.34 36.68 -7.69
CA CYS A 138 50.28 35.72 -8.26
C CYS A 138 50.01 34.26 -7.84
N LYS A 139 49.10 34.04 -6.87
CA LYS A 139 48.81 32.73 -6.28
C LYS A 139 48.51 31.62 -7.31
N TYR A 140 47.95 31.99 -8.46
CA TYR A 140 47.57 31.04 -9.51
C TYR A 140 48.46 31.14 -10.75
N LYS A 141 49.51 31.97 -10.74
CA LYS A 141 50.37 32.22 -11.90
C LYS A 141 51.64 31.38 -11.84
N TYR A 142 51.85 30.51 -12.82
CA TYR A 142 52.98 29.58 -12.87
C TYR A 142 53.82 29.82 -14.14
N ARG A 143 55.15 29.76 -14.00
CA ARG A 143 56.07 29.67 -15.13
C ARG A 143 56.20 28.22 -15.58
N PHE A 144 56.80 28.03 -16.76
CA PHE A 144 57.12 26.71 -17.28
C PHE A 144 57.90 25.85 -16.28
N ILE A 145 58.99 26.40 -15.72
CA ILE A 145 59.85 25.69 -14.76
C ILE A 145 59.04 25.24 -13.53
N ASP A 146 58.14 26.10 -13.05
CA ASP A 146 57.31 25.77 -11.89
C ASP A 146 56.40 24.57 -12.21
N LEU A 147 55.73 24.55 -13.38
CA LEU A 147 54.87 23.44 -13.79
C LEU A 147 55.63 22.16 -14.15
N ALA A 148 56.83 22.28 -14.73
CA ALA A 148 57.68 21.16 -15.05
C ALA A 148 58.06 20.38 -13.77
N MET A 149 58.34 21.07 -12.66
CA MET A 149 58.60 20.43 -11.36
C MET A 149 57.39 19.70 -10.77
N TYR A 150 56.16 20.14 -11.10
CA TYR A 150 54.92 19.49 -10.64
C TYR A 150 54.43 18.37 -11.56
N ASN A 151 55.03 18.20 -12.75
CA ASN A 151 54.61 17.17 -13.69
C ASN A 151 54.96 15.78 -13.15
N LYS A 152 53.95 15.02 -12.75
CA LYS A 152 54.10 13.64 -12.26
C LYS A 152 53.86 12.60 -13.35
N THR A 153 53.76 13.02 -14.62
CA THR A 153 53.54 12.12 -15.75
C THR A 153 54.83 11.95 -16.55
N ASP A 154 54.97 10.81 -17.23
CA ASP A 154 56.10 10.54 -18.13
C ASP A 154 56.05 11.35 -19.44
N ASN A 155 55.01 12.18 -19.63
CA ASN A 155 54.84 13.00 -20.83
C ASN A 155 55.44 14.40 -20.61
N GLU A 156 56.10 14.96 -21.61
CA GLU A 156 56.81 16.23 -21.49
C GLU A 156 55.88 17.44 -21.69
N ILE A 157 55.98 18.46 -20.84
CA ILE A 157 55.27 19.73 -21.03
C ILE A 157 56.08 20.58 -22.01
N LEU A 158 55.45 21.14 -23.04
CA LEU A 158 56.14 22.06 -23.95
C LEU A 158 56.49 23.39 -23.25
N PRO A 159 57.72 23.91 -23.42
CA PRO A 159 58.12 25.20 -22.87
C PRO A 159 57.20 26.35 -23.29
N PHE A 160 56.98 27.31 -22.39
CA PHE A 160 56.27 28.54 -22.67
C PHE A 160 56.90 29.72 -21.92
N GLU A 161 56.79 30.91 -22.50
CA GLU A 161 57.30 32.15 -21.90
C GLU A 161 56.25 32.83 -21.01
N GLY A 162 56.71 33.58 -20.01
CA GLY A 162 55.85 34.31 -19.08
C GLY A 162 55.14 33.42 -18.04
N TYR A 163 53.91 33.79 -17.68
CA TYR A 163 53.13 33.13 -16.63
C TYR A 163 51.77 32.68 -17.17
N LYS A 164 51.31 31.50 -16.77
CA LYS A 164 49.96 30.99 -17.04
C LYS A 164 49.15 30.84 -15.75
N ASP A 165 47.86 31.17 -15.78
CA ASP A 165 46.94 31.05 -14.65
C ASP A 165 46.37 29.62 -14.55
N SER A 166 46.56 28.96 -13.41
CA SER A 166 46.16 27.56 -13.23
C SER A 166 44.67 27.30 -13.32
N ARG A 167 43.84 28.34 -13.19
CA ARG A 167 42.38 28.25 -13.22
C ARG A 167 41.82 28.33 -14.64
N THR A 168 42.45 29.10 -15.52
CA THR A 168 41.93 29.41 -16.86
C THR A 168 42.75 28.76 -17.96
N ASP A 169 44.06 28.62 -17.76
CA ASP A 169 44.97 28.32 -18.86
C ASP A 169 45.25 26.82 -18.98
N VAL A 170 45.67 26.47 -20.19
CA VAL A 170 46.12 25.13 -20.57
C VAL A 170 47.60 25.15 -20.89
N VAL A 171 48.23 24.00 -20.72
CA VAL A 171 49.56 23.70 -21.24
C VAL A 171 49.46 22.59 -22.29
N THR A 172 50.38 22.61 -23.24
CA THR A 172 50.53 21.54 -24.23
C THR A 172 51.51 20.52 -23.69
N ILE A 173 51.14 19.25 -23.78
CA ILE A 173 51.93 18.11 -23.33
C ILE A 173 52.15 17.19 -24.53
N VAL A 174 53.35 16.64 -24.67
CA VAL A 174 53.71 15.69 -25.73
C VAL A 174 53.66 14.28 -25.19
N CYS A 175 52.78 13.45 -25.74
CA CYS A 175 52.80 12.01 -25.51
C CYS A 175 53.70 11.34 -26.58
N PRO A 176 54.72 10.55 -26.20
CA PRO A 176 55.60 9.88 -27.16
C PRO A 176 54.87 9.02 -28.20
N GLU A 177 53.73 8.43 -27.82
CA GLU A 177 52.95 7.54 -28.69
C GLU A 177 51.84 8.24 -29.48
N HIS A 178 51.31 9.36 -28.97
CA HIS A 178 50.04 9.93 -29.46
C HIS A 178 50.15 11.40 -29.87
N GLY A 179 51.35 11.99 -29.80
CA GLY A 179 51.61 13.38 -30.14
C GLY A 179 51.11 14.37 -29.09
N GLU A 180 50.93 15.62 -29.52
CA GLU A 180 50.59 16.74 -28.65
C GLU A 180 49.11 16.74 -28.23
N TYR A 181 48.86 17.11 -26.98
CA TYR A 181 47.52 17.35 -26.46
C TYR A 181 47.54 18.44 -25.38
N THR A 182 46.40 19.09 -25.18
CA THR A 182 46.29 20.17 -24.18
C THR A 182 45.64 19.68 -22.90
N VAL A 183 46.15 20.16 -21.78
CA VAL A 183 45.64 19.85 -20.44
C VAL A 183 45.47 21.15 -19.66
N ARG A 184 44.33 21.28 -18.96
CA ARG A 184 44.14 22.38 -18.00
C ARG A 184 45.16 22.26 -16.88
N ILE A 185 45.83 23.36 -16.55
CA ILE A 185 46.89 23.35 -15.53
C ILE A 185 46.37 22.82 -14.18
N LYS A 186 45.14 23.18 -13.77
CA LYS A 186 44.50 22.58 -12.58
C LYS A 186 44.48 21.04 -12.61
N THR A 187 44.08 20.45 -13.73
CA THR A 187 44.01 18.98 -13.89
C THR A 187 45.40 18.34 -13.82
N LEU A 188 46.41 19.01 -14.38
CA LEU A 188 47.80 18.59 -14.29
C LEU A 188 48.30 18.61 -12.84
N LEU A 189 48.04 19.69 -12.10
CA LEU A 189 48.43 19.84 -10.69
C LEU A 189 47.75 18.80 -9.78
N GLU A 190 46.56 18.32 -10.14
CA GLU A 190 45.85 17.24 -9.45
C GLU A 190 46.37 15.83 -9.83
N GLY A 191 47.41 15.72 -10.66
CA GLY A 191 48.02 14.45 -11.06
C GLY A 191 47.23 13.67 -12.12
N ARG A 192 46.29 14.31 -12.81
CA ARG A 192 45.40 13.68 -13.82
C ARG A 192 45.69 14.14 -15.24
N GLY A 193 46.91 14.61 -15.49
CA GLY A 193 47.34 15.17 -16.78
C GLY A 193 47.78 14.14 -17.82
N GLU A 194 47.55 12.85 -17.60
CA GLU A 194 47.99 11.75 -18.46
C GLU A 194 47.23 11.64 -19.80
N CYS A 195 47.87 11.01 -20.78
CA CYS A 195 47.29 10.79 -22.11
C CYS A 195 46.05 9.88 -22.03
N LYS A 196 44.88 10.45 -22.36
CA LYS A 196 43.59 9.73 -22.32
C LYS A 196 43.53 8.53 -23.26
N LYS A 197 44.25 8.57 -24.39
CA LYS A 197 44.32 7.45 -25.34
C LYS A 197 45.05 6.26 -24.71
N CYS A 198 46.23 6.47 -24.11
CA CYS A 198 46.98 5.43 -23.38
C CYS A 198 46.16 4.80 -22.24
N ASN A 199 45.46 5.62 -21.43
CA ASN A 199 44.65 5.13 -20.30
C ASN A 199 43.38 4.37 -20.77
N GLY A 200 42.85 4.70 -21.97
CA GLY A 200 41.74 3.98 -22.60
C GLY A 200 42.08 2.54 -23.02
N TYR A 201 43.27 2.32 -23.59
CA TYR A 201 43.70 0.98 -24.04
C TYR A 201 43.95 0.00 -22.88
N LYS A 202 44.37 0.48 -21.70
CA LYS A 202 44.58 -0.35 -20.49
C LYS A 202 43.29 -0.94 -19.89
N ARG A 203 42.09 -0.54 -20.35
CA ARG A 203 40.77 -0.96 -19.80
C ARG A 203 40.02 -2.03 -20.59
N LEU A 204 40.57 -2.58 -21.66
CA LEU A 204 39.89 -3.59 -22.48
C LEU A 204 39.95 -4.97 -21.80
N MET A 205 38.88 -5.35 -21.10
CA MET A 205 38.68 -6.69 -20.55
C MET A 205 38.52 -7.70 -21.69
N LYS A 206 39.28 -8.80 -21.65
CA LYS A 206 39.16 -9.90 -22.61
C LYS A 206 38.01 -10.84 -22.24
N GLU A 207 37.54 -11.63 -23.22
CA GLU A 207 36.42 -12.57 -23.03
C GLU A 207 36.72 -13.63 -21.94
N ASP A 208 37.94 -14.15 -21.88
CA ASP A 208 38.36 -15.10 -20.84
C ASP A 208 38.31 -14.49 -19.43
N ASP A 209 38.72 -13.24 -19.29
CA ASP A 209 38.66 -12.51 -18.01
C ASP A 209 37.22 -12.28 -17.56
N PHE A 210 36.32 -12.02 -18.51
CA PHE A 210 34.89 -11.88 -18.24
C PHE A 210 34.28 -13.22 -17.80
N ASN A 211 34.55 -14.31 -18.52
CA ASN A 211 34.02 -15.64 -18.20
C ASN A 211 34.49 -16.12 -16.83
N LYS A 212 35.77 -15.88 -16.49
CA LYS A 212 36.30 -16.17 -15.16
C LYS A 212 35.57 -15.37 -14.07
N LYS A 213 35.39 -14.07 -14.25
CA LYS A 213 34.63 -13.23 -13.30
C LYS A 213 33.17 -13.65 -13.15
N LEU A 214 32.54 -14.08 -14.24
CA LEU A 214 31.16 -14.58 -14.22
C LEU A 214 31.04 -15.82 -13.32
N LEU A 215 31.97 -16.77 -13.49
CA LEU A 215 32.04 -17.99 -12.69
C LEU A 215 32.38 -17.69 -11.21
N ASP A 216 33.35 -16.82 -10.96
CA ASP A 216 33.78 -16.46 -9.61
C ASP A 216 32.65 -15.80 -8.78
N TYR A 217 31.82 -14.96 -9.42
CA TYR A 217 30.74 -14.23 -8.72
C TYR A 217 29.44 -15.02 -8.58
N PHE A 218 29.08 -15.82 -9.58
CA PHE A 218 27.75 -16.44 -9.64
C PHE A 218 27.79 -17.97 -9.72
N GLY A 219 28.96 -18.60 -9.81
CA GLY A 219 29.09 -20.05 -9.97
C GLY A 219 28.26 -20.56 -11.15
N ASP A 220 27.47 -21.61 -10.92
CA ASP A 220 26.55 -22.18 -11.92
C ASP A 220 25.19 -21.48 -12.00
N ASP A 221 24.92 -20.45 -11.18
CA ASP A 221 23.61 -19.82 -11.12
C ASP A 221 23.27 -18.99 -12.37
N VAL A 222 24.28 -18.54 -13.12
CA VAL A 222 24.12 -17.74 -14.34
C VAL A 222 25.18 -18.11 -15.39
N LYS A 223 24.75 -18.31 -16.64
CA LYS A 223 25.61 -18.63 -17.79
C LYS A 223 25.38 -17.63 -18.92
N ALA A 224 26.47 -17.22 -19.59
CA ALA A 224 26.38 -16.42 -20.80
C ALA A 224 25.93 -17.28 -21.99
N VAL A 225 25.03 -16.76 -22.82
CA VAL A 225 24.47 -17.46 -23.99
C VAL A 225 25.00 -16.87 -25.30
N SER A 226 25.22 -15.55 -25.34
CA SER A 226 25.74 -14.85 -26.51
C SER A 226 27.21 -14.44 -26.32
N GLN A 227 27.95 -14.28 -27.42
CA GLN A 227 29.36 -13.87 -27.43
C GLN A 227 29.64 -12.55 -26.69
N PHE A 228 30.78 -12.47 -25.99
CA PHE A 228 31.23 -11.23 -25.35
C PHE A 228 31.77 -10.22 -26.39
N LYS A 229 31.19 -9.01 -26.41
CA LYS A 229 31.59 -7.92 -27.33
C LYS A 229 32.04 -6.65 -26.60
N GLY A 230 32.48 -6.80 -25.35
CA GLY A 230 32.93 -5.72 -24.47
C GLY A 230 31.95 -5.40 -23.33
N THR A 231 32.46 -4.74 -22.29
CA THR A 231 31.76 -4.58 -20.99
C THR A 231 30.51 -3.71 -21.04
N MET A 232 30.40 -2.85 -22.04
CA MET A 232 29.27 -1.92 -22.22
C MET A 232 28.23 -2.40 -23.24
N LYS A 233 28.46 -3.54 -23.88
CA LYS A 233 27.52 -4.11 -24.86
C LYS A 233 26.58 -5.09 -24.16
N PRO A 234 25.26 -4.98 -24.33
CA PRO A 234 24.32 -5.95 -23.78
C PRO A 234 24.58 -7.35 -24.35
N MET A 235 24.46 -8.36 -23.50
CA MET A 235 24.57 -9.76 -23.88
C MET A 235 23.53 -10.60 -23.14
N GLU A 236 23.22 -11.78 -23.69
CA GLU A 236 22.21 -12.69 -23.18
C GLU A 236 22.79 -13.66 -22.15
N PHE A 237 22.00 -13.91 -21.11
CA PHE A 237 22.30 -14.82 -20.02
C PHE A 237 21.12 -15.76 -19.78
N VAL A 238 21.42 -16.92 -19.19
CA VAL A 238 20.42 -17.85 -18.65
C VAL A 238 20.76 -18.15 -17.20
N CYS A 239 19.77 -18.12 -16.30
CA CYS A 239 19.99 -18.53 -14.90
C CYS A 239 19.65 -20.00 -14.66
N LYS A 240 20.02 -20.55 -13.49
CA LYS A 240 19.68 -21.93 -13.08
C LYS A 240 18.19 -22.28 -13.17
N ASN A 241 17.30 -21.31 -12.99
CA ASN A 241 15.85 -21.49 -13.12
C ASN A 241 15.35 -21.46 -14.58
N GLY A 242 16.26 -21.42 -15.57
CA GLY A 242 15.93 -21.44 -17.00
C GLY A 242 15.55 -20.08 -17.61
N HIS A 243 15.44 -19.01 -16.82
CA HIS A 243 15.10 -17.69 -17.34
C HIS A 243 16.22 -17.09 -18.21
N ARG A 244 15.88 -16.65 -19.42
CA ARG A 244 16.76 -15.87 -20.29
C ARG A 244 16.56 -14.37 -20.07
N PHE A 245 17.65 -13.62 -20.02
CA PHE A 245 17.61 -12.18 -19.80
C PHE A 245 18.85 -11.48 -20.38
N THR A 246 18.75 -10.18 -20.64
CA THR A 246 19.82 -9.39 -21.26
C THR A 246 20.35 -8.33 -20.29
N ARG A 247 21.67 -8.26 -20.11
CA ARG A 247 22.34 -7.19 -19.34
C ARG A 247 23.73 -6.87 -19.92
N THR A 248 24.30 -5.74 -19.51
CA THR A 248 25.68 -5.36 -19.84
C THR A 248 26.66 -5.92 -18.79
N PRO A 249 27.81 -6.50 -19.18
CA PRO A 249 28.84 -7.02 -18.25
C PRO A 249 29.55 -6.02 -17.33
N ASN A 250 29.21 -4.73 -17.38
CA ASN A 250 29.80 -3.70 -16.54
C ASN A 250 29.55 -3.98 -15.02
N SER A 251 30.26 -3.25 -14.16
CA SER A 251 30.17 -3.22 -12.70
C SER A 251 28.74 -3.31 -12.12
N SER A 252 27.73 -2.75 -12.79
CA SER A 252 26.32 -2.87 -12.38
C SER A 252 25.78 -4.31 -12.36
N PHE A 253 26.33 -5.21 -13.18
CA PHE A 253 25.98 -6.63 -13.19
C PHE A 253 26.53 -7.38 -11.97
N PHE A 254 27.75 -7.02 -11.54
CA PHE A 254 28.46 -7.61 -10.40
C PHE A 254 28.27 -6.83 -9.09
N SER A 255 27.25 -5.97 -9.03
CA SER A 255 26.88 -5.19 -7.84
C SER A 255 26.06 -6.04 -6.85
N ARG A 256 25.84 -5.56 -5.61
CA ARG A 256 24.96 -6.23 -4.63
C ARG A 256 23.51 -6.23 -5.11
N LEU A 257 23.13 -7.26 -5.86
CA LEU A 257 21.78 -7.51 -6.34
C LEU A 257 21.11 -8.56 -5.44
N HIS A 258 19.79 -8.45 -5.22
CA HIS A 258 19.02 -9.49 -4.51
C HIS A 258 19.09 -10.83 -5.27
N HIS A 259 19.09 -10.79 -6.61
CA HIS A 259 19.39 -11.93 -7.47
C HIS A 259 19.90 -11.43 -8.85
N PRO A 260 20.86 -12.10 -9.50
CA PRO A 260 21.42 -11.66 -10.79
C PRO A 260 20.43 -11.72 -11.95
N CYS A 261 19.56 -12.74 -11.96
CA CYS A 261 18.39 -12.78 -12.85
C CYS A 261 17.33 -11.79 -12.36
N PRO A 262 16.91 -10.81 -13.18
CA PRO A 262 15.93 -9.80 -12.80
C PRO A 262 14.52 -10.40 -12.60
N ILE A 263 14.22 -11.54 -13.22
CA ILE A 263 12.95 -12.25 -13.06
C ILE A 263 12.88 -12.88 -11.66
N CYS A 264 13.87 -13.71 -11.31
CA CYS A 264 13.95 -14.29 -9.97
C CYS A 264 14.07 -13.24 -8.86
N SER A 265 14.78 -12.14 -9.10
CA SER A 265 14.85 -11.04 -8.14
C SER A 265 13.46 -10.46 -7.83
N LYS A 266 12.61 -10.29 -8.86
CA LYS A 266 11.23 -9.82 -8.66
C LYS A 266 10.39 -10.85 -7.89
N GLU A 267 10.56 -12.13 -8.19
CA GLU A 267 9.84 -13.22 -7.50
C GLU A 267 10.17 -13.27 -6.01
N ILE A 268 11.46 -13.18 -5.67
CA ILE A 268 11.94 -13.16 -4.27
C ILE A 268 11.35 -11.95 -3.54
N MET A 269 11.49 -10.76 -4.12
CA MET A 269 10.96 -9.53 -3.50
C MET A 269 9.43 -9.54 -3.36
N ALA A 270 8.71 -10.13 -4.32
CA ALA A 270 7.26 -10.28 -4.24
C ALA A 270 6.88 -11.22 -3.10
N LYS A 271 7.61 -12.33 -2.92
CA LYS A 271 7.38 -13.28 -1.83
C LYS A 271 7.63 -12.66 -0.46
N GLU A 272 8.70 -11.88 -0.31
CA GLU A 272 9.03 -11.19 0.95
C GLU A 272 8.01 -10.10 1.33
N ARG A 273 7.40 -9.43 0.35
CA ARG A 273 6.38 -8.39 0.57
C ARG A 273 4.97 -8.93 0.78
N THR A 274 4.74 -10.20 0.45
CA THR A 274 3.42 -10.81 0.55
C THR A 274 3.20 -11.30 1.97
N LYS A 275 2.13 -10.82 2.62
CA LYS A 275 1.74 -11.24 3.97
C LYS A 275 1.45 -12.73 4.03
N THR A 276 1.63 -13.35 5.20
CA THR A 276 1.06 -14.68 5.46
C THR A 276 -0.43 -14.57 5.79
N THR A 277 -1.15 -15.69 5.77
CA THR A 277 -2.55 -15.76 6.22
C THR A 277 -2.69 -15.29 7.67
N GLU A 278 -1.77 -15.67 8.55
CA GLU A 278 -1.78 -15.29 9.96
C GLU A 278 -1.60 -13.77 10.13
N GLN A 279 -0.70 -13.17 9.35
CA GLN A 279 -0.51 -11.71 9.35
C GLN A 279 -1.75 -10.97 8.85
N PHE A 280 -2.38 -11.46 7.78
CA PHE A 280 -3.65 -10.91 7.28
C PHE A 280 -4.76 -10.97 8.35
N ILE A 281 -4.90 -12.12 9.03
CA ILE A 281 -5.91 -12.33 10.08
C ILE A 281 -5.64 -11.39 11.27
N GLN A 282 -4.38 -11.21 11.68
CA GLN A 282 -4.03 -10.33 12.79
C GLN A 282 -4.43 -8.87 12.50
N GLU A 283 -4.11 -8.35 11.31
CA GLU A 283 -4.53 -7.00 10.90
C GLU A 283 -6.06 -6.87 10.84
N ALA A 284 -6.75 -7.89 10.35
CA ALA A 284 -8.21 -7.90 10.33
C ALA A 284 -8.82 -7.87 11.75
N ILE A 285 -8.24 -8.60 12.70
CA ILE A 285 -8.67 -8.60 14.11
C ILE A 285 -8.45 -7.22 14.73
N GLU A 286 -7.37 -6.53 14.39
CA GLU A 286 -7.11 -5.16 14.87
C GLU A 286 -8.15 -4.16 14.36
N ILE A 287 -8.61 -4.30 13.12
CA ILE A 287 -9.60 -3.39 12.51
C ILE A 287 -11.01 -3.64 13.06
N TYR A 288 -11.41 -4.90 13.18
CA TYR A 288 -12.81 -5.28 13.38
C TYR A 288 -13.12 -5.84 14.77
N GLY A 289 -12.10 -6.22 15.53
CA GLY A 289 -12.22 -7.00 16.76
C GLY A 289 -12.31 -8.51 16.48
N LYS A 290 -11.77 -9.30 17.42
CA LYS A 290 -11.67 -10.77 17.31
C LYS A 290 -13.00 -11.49 17.14
N GLU A 291 -14.07 -10.95 17.74
CA GLU A 291 -15.38 -11.62 17.80
C GLU A 291 -16.24 -11.40 16.55
N LYS A 292 -15.90 -10.43 15.69
CA LYS A 292 -16.78 -10.00 14.59
C LYS A 292 -16.77 -10.95 13.39
N TYR A 293 -15.64 -11.61 13.16
CA TYR A 293 -15.42 -12.48 12.00
C TYR A 293 -14.74 -13.79 12.40
N ASP A 294 -15.08 -14.85 11.68
CA ASP A 294 -14.48 -16.17 11.77
C ASP A 294 -13.66 -16.43 10.49
N PHE A 295 -12.37 -16.70 10.70
CA PHE A 295 -11.34 -16.84 9.67
C PHE A 295 -10.93 -18.30 9.44
N THR A 296 -11.70 -19.28 9.95
CA THR A 296 -11.36 -20.72 9.87
C THR A 296 -11.15 -21.19 8.43
N GLU A 297 -11.89 -20.61 7.46
CA GLU A 297 -11.78 -20.94 6.02
C GLU A 297 -10.97 -19.89 5.23
N THR A 298 -10.29 -18.97 5.91
CA THR A 298 -9.53 -17.90 5.26
C THR A 298 -8.17 -18.40 4.80
N VAL A 299 -7.88 -18.22 3.51
CA VAL A 299 -6.55 -18.40 2.93
C VAL A 299 -6.17 -17.12 2.21
N TYR A 300 -5.09 -16.46 2.66
CA TYR A 300 -4.57 -15.26 2.01
C TYR A 300 -3.49 -15.63 1.01
N GLU A 301 -3.67 -15.21 -0.24
CA GLU A 301 -2.64 -15.33 -1.27
C GLU A 301 -1.94 -14.00 -1.51
N LYS A 302 -2.70 -12.94 -1.87
CA LYS A 302 -2.20 -11.60 -2.19
C LYS A 302 -3.27 -10.55 -1.91
N SER A 303 -2.83 -9.29 -1.85
CA SER A 303 -3.67 -8.15 -1.48
C SER A 303 -4.85 -7.90 -2.43
N ASP A 304 -4.68 -8.18 -3.73
CA ASP A 304 -5.68 -8.02 -4.79
C ASP A 304 -6.52 -9.29 -5.03
N ARG A 305 -6.31 -10.33 -4.22
CA ARG A 305 -7.03 -11.60 -4.35
C ARG A 305 -8.15 -11.71 -3.32
N PRO A 306 -9.25 -12.38 -3.68
CA PRO A 306 -10.35 -12.61 -2.77
C PRO A 306 -9.97 -13.54 -1.62
N VAL A 307 -10.53 -13.27 -0.44
CA VAL A 307 -10.50 -14.12 0.74
C VAL A 307 -11.93 -14.48 1.16
N THR A 308 -12.11 -15.68 1.71
CA THR A 308 -13.39 -16.14 2.26
C THR A 308 -13.39 -15.94 3.77
N ILE A 309 -14.41 -15.26 4.28
CA ILE A 309 -14.54 -14.88 5.70
C ILE A 309 -16.00 -15.12 6.12
N LYS A 310 -16.22 -15.60 7.35
CA LYS A 310 -17.56 -15.70 7.93
C LYS A 310 -17.82 -14.53 8.88
N CYS A 311 -18.96 -13.87 8.75
CA CYS A 311 -19.39 -12.82 9.67
C CYS A 311 -20.15 -13.46 10.83
N ASN A 312 -19.72 -13.23 12.07
CA ASN A 312 -20.36 -13.81 13.26
C ASN A 312 -21.69 -13.12 13.61
N ASP A 313 -21.92 -11.90 13.14
CA ASP A 313 -23.18 -11.18 13.35
C ASP A 313 -24.33 -11.81 12.58
N CYS A 314 -24.14 -12.04 11.27
CA CYS A 314 -25.18 -12.60 10.39
C CYS A 314 -25.00 -14.10 10.10
N GLY A 315 -23.91 -14.72 10.55
CA GLY A 315 -23.60 -16.14 10.33
C GLY A 315 -23.23 -16.50 8.88
N ARG A 316 -23.03 -15.51 8.01
CA ARG A 316 -22.84 -15.70 6.56
C ARG A 316 -21.37 -15.71 6.16
N TYR A 317 -21.03 -16.55 5.18
CA TYR A 317 -19.74 -16.52 4.50
C TYR A 317 -19.79 -15.53 3.34
N PHE A 318 -18.73 -14.75 3.15
CA PHE A 318 -18.59 -13.86 2.00
C PHE A 318 -17.18 -13.90 1.47
N THR A 319 -17.05 -13.55 0.20
CA THR A 319 -15.79 -13.41 -0.50
C THR A 319 -15.57 -11.94 -0.81
N ILE A 320 -14.40 -11.42 -0.46
CA ILE A 320 -14.03 -10.02 -0.65
C ILE A 320 -12.54 -9.93 -0.97
N GLU A 321 -12.12 -8.96 -1.78
CA GLU A 321 -10.70 -8.67 -1.99
C GLU A 321 -10.01 -8.37 -0.64
N ALA A 322 -8.88 -9.01 -0.36
CA ALA A 322 -8.19 -8.92 0.92
C ALA A 322 -7.86 -7.47 1.33
N ASN A 323 -7.32 -6.67 0.41
CA ASN A 323 -7.02 -5.27 0.65
C ASN A 323 -8.30 -4.43 0.87
N SER A 324 -9.39 -4.73 0.17
CA SER A 324 -10.68 -4.09 0.43
C SER A 324 -11.20 -4.42 1.82
N PHE A 325 -11.07 -5.67 2.27
CA PHE A 325 -11.46 -6.04 3.62
C PHE A 325 -10.64 -5.29 4.68
N LEU A 326 -9.31 -5.19 4.52
CA LEU A 326 -8.46 -4.43 5.45
C LEU A 326 -8.68 -2.91 5.40
N ARG A 327 -9.43 -2.38 4.42
CA ARG A 327 -9.84 -0.96 4.36
C ARG A 327 -11.12 -0.63 5.13
N GLY A 328 -11.72 -1.59 5.81
CA GLY A 328 -12.92 -1.36 6.63
C GLY A 328 -14.25 -1.66 5.92
N HIS A 329 -14.25 -2.24 4.71
CA HIS A 329 -15.48 -2.53 3.97
C HIS A 329 -16.37 -3.62 4.64
N GLY A 330 -15.78 -4.49 5.45
CA GLY A 330 -16.50 -5.44 6.30
C GLY A 330 -17.37 -6.45 5.54
N CYS A 331 -18.51 -6.80 6.15
CA CYS A 331 -19.44 -7.79 5.61
C CYS A 331 -20.36 -7.13 4.55
N PRO A 332 -20.38 -7.59 3.30
CA PRO A 332 -21.21 -7.00 2.25
C PRO A 332 -22.71 -7.24 2.48
N TYR A 333 -23.09 -8.18 3.34
CA TYR A 333 -24.52 -8.43 3.61
C TYR A 333 -25.15 -7.40 4.55
N HIS A 334 -24.34 -6.59 5.24
CA HIS A 334 -24.85 -5.45 6.02
C HIS A 334 -24.99 -4.19 5.16
N ASN A 335 -24.30 -4.12 4.00
CA ASN A 335 -24.39 -3.03 3.03
C ASN A 335 -24.99 -3.56 1.70
N CYS A 336 -26.31 -3.46 1.57
CA CYS A 336 -27.16 -4.14 0.58
C CYS A 336 -26.55 -4.42 -0.81
N ASN A 337 -26.31 -5.70 -1.12
CA ASN A 337 -25.95 -6.22 -2.46
C ASN A 337 -27.12 -6.24 -3.46
N SER A 338 -28.35 -5.87 -3.05
CA SER A 338 -29.54 -5.96 -3.90
C SER A 338 -29.37 -5.20 -5.23
N SER A 339 -28.68 -4.06 -5.20
CA SER A 339 -28.45 -3.22 -6.39
C SER A 339 -27.71 -3.93 -7.54
N ILE A 340 -26.78 -4.84 -7.26
CA ILE A 340 -26.05 -5.58 -8.30
C ILE A 340 -27.00 -6.57 -8.98
N MET A 341 -27.77 -7.31 -8.18
CA MET A 341 -28.65 -8.37 -8.64
C MET A 341 -29.87 -7.80 -9.37
N GLU A 342 -30.42 -6.69 -8.87
CA GLU A 342 -31.41 -5.86 -9.56
C GLU A 342 -30.90 -5.40 -10.93
N LYS A 343 -29.66 -4.92 -11.02
CA LYS A 343 -29.05 -4.52 -12.29
C LYS A 343 -28.92 -5.68 -13.26
N GLU A 344 -28.45 -6.84 -12.81
CA GLU A 344 -28.35 -8.04 -13.65
C GLU A 344 -29.71 -8.48 -14.20
N LEU A 345 -30.74 -8.47 -13.36
CA LEU A 345 -32.12 -8.80 -13.74
C LEU A 345 -32.70 -7.74 -14.69
N GLY A 346 -32.47 -6.47 -14.40
CA GLY A 346 -32.83 -5.35 -15.27
C GLY A 346 -32.22 -5.47 -16.67
N ASP A 347 -30.96 -5.89 -16.77
CA ASP A 347 -30.30 -6.14 -18.05
C ASP A 347 -30.94 -7.31 -18.81
N ILE A 348 -31.41 -8.36 -18.11
CA ILE A 348 -32.17 -9.45 -18.73
C ILE A 348 -33.50 -8.92 -19.30
N ILE A 349 -34.21 -8.09 -18.55
CA ILE A 349 -35.50 -7.52 -18.96
C ILE A 349 -35.35 -6.62 -20.20
N ARG A 350 -34.37 -5.70 -20.18
CA ARG A 350 -34.03 -4.82 -21.33
C ARG A 350 -33.65 -5.61 -22.57
N ARG A 351 -32.77 -6.61 -22.44
CA ARG A 351 -32.37 -7.48 -23.56
C ARG A 351 -33.54 -8.25 -24.17
N ASN A 352 -34.61 -8.46 -23.41
CA ASN A 352 -35.84 -9.10 -23.87
C ASN A 352 -36.86 -8.10 -24.47
N GLY A 353 -36.49 -6.83 -24.59
CA GLY A 353 -37.27 -5.78 -25.26
C GLY A 353 -38.38 -5.20 -24.39
N TYR A 354 -38.18 -5.13 -23.08
CA TYR A 354 -39.11 -4.49 -22.16
C TYR A 354 -38.41 -3.40 -21.35
N ASP A 355 -39.08 -2.26 -21.24
CA ASP A 355 -38.72 -1.23 -20.27
C ASP A 355 -39.21 -1.61 -18.88
N TYR A 356 -38.48 -1.13 -17.88
CA TYR A 356 -38.81 -1.34 -16.48
C TYR A 356 -38.49 -0.09 -15.65
N ILE A 357 -39.17 0.02 -14.51
CA ILE A 357 -38.97 1.05 -13.50
C ILE A 357 -38.33 0.37 -12.29
N THR A 358 -37.33 1.00 -11.69
CA THR A 358 -36.71 0.54 -10.44
C THR A 358 -37.21 1.32 -9.24
N ASN A 359 -37.24 0.68 -8.08
CA ASN A 359 -37.48 1.32 -6.78
C ASN A 359 -38.79 2.13 -6.75
N ASP A 360 -39.84 1.63 -7.41
CA ASP A 360 -41.11 2.34 -7.53
C ASP A 360 -41.89 2.27 -6.21
N ARG A 361 -42.09 3.42 -5.57
CA ARG A 361 -42.90 3.54 -4.34
C ARG A 361 -44.30 4.09 -4.58
N LYS A 362 -44.62 4.48 -5.81
CA LYS A 362 -45.87 5.15 -6.14
C LYS A 362 -47.00 4.15 -6.32
N ILE A 363 -46.71 3.02 -6.96
CA ILE A 363 -47.70 2.01 -7.32
C ILE A 363 -48.24 1.30 -6.09
N LEU A 364 -47.45 1.09 -5.04
CA LEU A 364 -47.85 0.35 -3.85
C LEU A 364 -47.96 1.24 -2.60
N ASP A 365 -48.46 2.48 -2.78
CA ASP A 365 -48.83 3.41 -1.70
C ASP A 365 -47.70 3.64 -0.68
N GLY A 366 -46.48 3.88 -1.17
CA GLY A 366 -45.28 4.13 -0.38
C GLY A 366 -44.36 2.92 -0.19
N LYS A 367 -44.85 1.71 -0.48
CA LYS A 367 -44.01 0.50 -0.50
C LYS A 367 -43.31 0.37 -1.85
N GLU A 368 -42.02 0.07 -1.78
CA GLU A 368 -41.14 -0.04 -2.94
C GLU A 368 -41.38 -1.32 -3.73
N LEU A 369 -41.31 -1.25 -5.05
CA LEU A 369 -41.18 -2.37 -5.98
C LEU A 369 -39.79 -2.29 -6.62
N ASP A 370 -38.95 -3.30 -6.41
CA ASP A 370 -37.56 -3.26 -6.87
C ASP A 370 -37.49 -3.15 -8.40
N ILE A 371 -38.30 -3.94 -9.10
CA ILE A 371 -38.48 -3.85 -10.55
C ILE A 371 -39.96 -3.94 -10.92
N TYR A 372 -40.46 -2.99 -11.70
CA TYR A 372 -41.79 -3.01 -12.29
C TYR A 372 -41.74 -2.92 -13.81
N ILE A 373 -42.48 -3.80 -14.50
CA ILE A 373 -42.60 -3.85 -15.96
C ILE A 373 -44.04 -3.44 -16.34
N PRO A 374 -44.31 -2.15 -16.62
CA PRO A 374 -45.67 -1.64 -16.81
C PRO A 374 -46.43 -2.34 -17.93
N SER A 375 -45.76 -2.57 -19.07
CA SER A 375 -46.35 -3.21 -20.26
C SER A 375 -46.83 -4.64 -20.05
N LYS A 376 -46.39 -5.29 -18.96
CA LYS A 376 -46.80 -6.65 -18.58
C LYS A 376 -47.62 -6.72 -17.30
N LYS A 377 -47.71 -5.63 -16.54
CA LYS A 377 -48.23 -5.62 -15.16
C LYS A 377 -47.56 -6.69 -14.30
N ILE A 378 -46.23 -6.77 -14.41
CA ILE A 378 -45.39 -7.69 -13.62
C ILE A 378 -44.45 -6.86 -12.78
N ALA A 379 -44.34 -7.20 -11.49
CA ALA A 379 -43.34 -6.68 -10.58
C ALA A 379 -42.45 -7.83 -10.08
N ILE A 380 -41.20 -7.53 -9.76
CA ILE A 380 -40.24 -8.49 -9.22
C ILE A 380 -39.58 -7.88 -7.99
N GLU A 381 -39.52 -8.67 -6.93
CA GLU A 381 -38.88 -8.37 -5.66
C GLU A 381 -37.63 -9.23 -5.50
N PHE A 382 -36.55 -8.57 -5.07
CA PHE A 382 -35.29 -9.19 -4.74
C PHE A 382 -35.13 -9.27 -3.22
N ASP A 383 -35.58 -10.38 -2.66
CA ASP A 383 -35.65 -10.57 -1.21
C ASP A 383 -34.29 -11.02 -0.64
N GLY A 384 -33.51 -10.06 -0.13
CA GLY A 384 -32.27 -10.31 0.60
C GLY A 384 -32.52 -11.18 1.85
N ILE A 385 -31.89 -12.35 1.96
CA ILE A 385 -32.22 -13.31 3.05
C ILE A 385 -31.88 -12.79 4.45
N TYR A 386 -30.94 -11.83 4.55
CA TYR A 386 -30.65 -11.12 5.79
C TYR A 386 -31.77 -10.13 6.19
N TRP A 387 -32.27 -9.35 5.25
CA TRP A 387 -33.28 -8.30 5.51
C TRP A 387 -34.71 -8.84 5.55
N HIS A 388 -34.96 -10.04 5.04
CA HIS A 388 -36.29 -10.63 4.93
C HIS A 388 -36.57 -11.74 5.93
N ASN A 389 -35.67 -11.95 6.90
CA ASN A 389 -35.91 -12.88 8.00
C ASN A 389 -36.77 -12.27 9.13
N GLU A 390 -37.12 -13.11 10.11
CA GLU A 390 -38.05 -12.82 11.19
C GLU A 390 -37.62 -11.69 12.15
N LEU A 391 -36.35 -11.28 12.14
CA LEU A 391 -35.90 -10.12 12.90
C LEU A 391 -36.38 -8.80 12.27
N ASN A 392 -36.54 -8.80 10.95
CA ASN A 392 -36.75 -7.59 10.16
C ASN A 392 -38.15 -7.54 9.53
N LYS A 393 -38.77 -8.71 9.27
CA LYS A 393 -40.05 -8.81 8.58
C LYS A 393 -41.01 -9.74 9.31
N SER A 394 -42.27 -9.33 9.37
CA SER A 394 -43.35 -10.16 9.90
C SER A 394 -43.60 -11.39 9.01
N LYS A 395 -44.15 -12.45 9.60
CA LYS A 395 -44.55 -13.69 8.90
C LYS A 395 -45.39 -13.47 7.64
N LEU A 396 -46.23 -12.44 7.61
CA LEU A 396 -47.15 -12.17 6.50
C LEU A 396 -46.60 -11.14 5.50
N TYR A 397 -45.36 -10.67 5.66
CA TYR A 397 -44.82 -9.55 4.88
C TYR A 397 -44.87 -9.79 3.36
N HIS A 398 -44.25 -10.87 2.87
CA HIS A 398 -44.21 -11.18 1.43
C HIS A 398 -45.61 -11.45 0.87
N LEU A 399 -46.42 -12.22 1.62
CA LEU A 399 -47.79 -12.53 1.24
C LEU A 399 -48.65 -11.26 1.13
N ASN A 400 -48.59 -10.35 2.11
CA ASN A 400 -49.37 -9.11 2.09
C ASN A 400 -48.98 -8.24 0.90
N LYS A 401 -47.67 -8.13 0.61
CA LYS A 401 -47.17 -7.40 -0.56
C LYS A 401 -47.66 -8.00 -1.88
N THR A 402 -47.67 -9.33 -1.98
CA THR A 402 -48.24 -10.08 -3.12
C THR A 402 -49.74 -9.77 -3.27
N ILE A 403 -50.51 -9.82 -2.18
CA ILE A 403 -51.96 -9.51 -2.19
C ILE A 403 -52.23 -8.06 -2.61
N GLU A 404 -51.41 -7.11 -2.17
CA GLU A 404 -51.53 -5.70 -2.55
C GLU A 404 -51.28 -5.49 -4.04
N CYS A 405 -50.28 -6.16 -4.61
CA CYS A 405 -50.05 -6.16 -6.06
C CYS A 405 -51.21 -6.82 -6.82
N GLU A 406 -51.70 -7.97 -6.35
CA GLU A 406 -52.84 -8.68 -6.94
C GLU A 406 -54.08 -7.77 -7.01
N LYS A 407 -54.37 -6.99 -5.95
CA LYS A 407 -55.47 -6.01 -5.92
C LYS A 407 -55.34 -4.92 -6.98
N LYS A 408 -54.12 -4.57 -7.39
CA LYS A 408 -53.83 -3.61 -8.47
C LYS A 408 -53.69 -4.30 -9.85
N GLY A 409 -54.00 -5.60 -9.93
CA GLY A 409 -53.87 -6.39 -11.17
C GLY A 409 -52.42 -6.61 -11.61
N ILE A 410 -51.48 -6.56 -10.65
CA ILE A 410 -50.04 -6.74 -10.87
C ILE A 410 -49.64 -8.12 -10.35
N ARG A 411 -48.95 -8.91 -11.19
CA ARG A 411 -48.33 -10.16 -10.75
C ARG A 411 -46.97 -9.85 -10.11
N LEU A 412 -46.87 -10.03 -8.80
CA LEU A 412 -45.61 -9.93 -8.07
C LEU A 412 -44.84 -11.26 -8.12
N ILE A 413 -43.52 -11.18 -8.33
CA ILE A 413 -42.62 -12.33 -8.29
C ILE A 413 -41.57 -12.09 -7.21
N HIS A 414 -41.47 -13.01 -6.24
CA HIS A 414 -40.45 -12.97 -5.19
C HIS A 414 -39.27 -13.87 -5.54
N ILE A 415 -38.07 -13.29 -5.64
CA ILE A 415 -36.81 -14.00 -5.84
C ILE A 415 -35.95 -13.79 -4.60
N PHE A 416 -35.63 -14.87 -3.88
CA PHE A 416 -34.71 -14.78 -2.76
C PHE A 416 -33.25 -14.79 -3.22
N GLU A 417 -32.41 -14.07 -2.48
CA GLU A 417 -30.98 -13.91 -2.76
C GLU A 417 -30.25 -15.24 -3.01
N ASP A 418 -30.49 -16.24 -2.15
CA ASP A 418 -29.84 -17.55 -2.25
C ASP A 418 -30.23 -18.31 -3.53
N GLU A 419 -31.48 -18.20 -3.96
CA GLU A 419 -31.96 -18.79 -5.22
C GLU A 419 -31.31 -18.12 -6.43
N TRP A 420 -31.12 -16.80 -6.42
CA TRP A 420 -30.42 -16.13 -7.51
C TRP A 420 -28.95 -16.53 -7.57
N LEU A 421 -28.25 -16.53 -6.43
CA LEU A 421 -26.83 -16.87 -6.38
C LEU A 421 -26.56 -18.31 -6.86
N THR A 422 -27.43 -19.25 -6.49
CA THR A 422 -27.21 -20.69 -6.78
C THR A 422 -27.91 -21.17 -8.05
N LYS A 423 -29.03 -20.57 -8.44
CA LYS A 423 -29.94 -21.06 -9.51
C LYS A 423 -30.30 -19.97 -10.53
N LYS A 424 -29.44 -18.96 -10.71
CA LYS A 424 -29.61 -17.86 -11.68
C LYS A 424 -30.06 -18.31 -13.06
N SER A 425 -29.48 -19.38 -13.60
CA SER A 425 -29.80 -19.86 -14.96
C SER A 425 -31.24 -20.38 -15.07
N ILE A 426 -31.76 -21.03 -14.03
CA ILE A 426 -33.14 -21.52 -13.95
C ILE A 426 -34.09 -20.32 -13.83
N LEU A 427 -33.81 -19.39 -12.91
CA LEU A 427 -34.62 -18.18 -12.71
C LEU A 427 -34.68 -17.31 -13.96
N SER A 428 -33.54 -17.10 -14.63
CA SER A 428 -33.47 -16.37 -15.90
C SER A 428 -34.39 -17.02 -16.95
N SER A 429 -34.34 -18.35 -17.08
CA SER A 429 -35.23 -19.08 -17.99
C SER A 429 -36.71 -18.97 -17.60
N MET A 430 -37.03 -18.96 -16.30
CA MET A 430 -38.41 -18.79 -15.81
C MET A 430 -38.93 -17.39 -16.14
N ILE A 431 -38.12 -16.34 -15.92
CA ILE A 431 -38.46 -14.95 -16.24
C ILE A 431 -38.66 -14.77 -17.74
N GLU A 432 -37.75 -15.28 -18.57
CA GLU A 432 -37.91 -15.27 -20.04
C GLU A 432 -39.21 -15.95 -20.47
N ASN A 433 -39.59 -17.06 -19.83
CA ASN A 433 -40.84 -17.74 -20.11
C ASN A 433 -42.07 -16.91 -19.72
N ILE A 434 -42.06 -16.31 -18.53
CA ILE A 434 -43.12 -15.42 -18.04
C ILE A 434 -43.29 -14.20 -18.96
N LEU A 435 -42.19 -13.65 -19.49
CA LEU A 435 -42.19 -12.54 -20.43
C LEU A 435 -42.56 -12.93 -21.87
N GLY A 436 -42.70 -14.24 -22.14
CA GLY A 436 -43.04 -14.78 -23.47
C GLY A 436 -41.87 -14.74 -24.47
N LYS A 437 -40.62 -14.73 -23.99
CA LYS A 437 -39.40 -14.53 -24.78
C LYS A 437 -38.48 -15.75 -24.84
N THR A 438 -38.92 -16.90 -24.34
CA THR A 438 -38.19 -18.16 -24.51
C THR A 438 -37.93 -18.46 -25.98
N LYS A 439 -36.65 -18.53 -26.38
CA LYS A 439 -36.24 -18.66 -27.79
C LYS A 439 -36.62 -19.99 -28.42
N ARG A 440 -36.41 -21.11 -27.71
CA ARG A 440 -36.63 -22.46 -28.27
C ARG A 440 -38.04 -22.93 -27.95
N ARG A 441 -38.92 -22.89 -28.94
CA ARG A 441 -40.33 -23.32 -28.80
C ARG A 441 -40.56 -24.62 -29.56
N ILE A 442 -40.97 -25.67 -28.86
CA ILE A 442 -41.26 -26.99 -29.42
C ILE A 442 -42.71 -27.33 -29.08
N PHE A 443 -43.45 -27.92 -30.02
CA PHE A 443 -44.78 -28.43 -29.73
C PHE A 443 -44.68 -29.88 -29.23
N ALA A 444 -45.38 -30.22 -28.14
CA ALA A 444 -45.36 -31.55 -27.53
C ALA A 444 -45.82 -32.68 -28.47
N ARG A 445 -46.56 -32.36 -29.54
CA ARG A 445 -46.90 -33.31 -30.61
C ARG A 445 -45.68 -33.85 -31.36
N LYS A 446 -44.58 -33.07 -31.40
CA LYS A 446 -43.30 -33.48 -31.99
C LYS A 446 -42.42 -34.26 -31.02
N CYS A 447 -42.84 -34.40 -29.76
CA CYS A 447 -42.07 -35.10 -28.75
C CYS A 447 -42.60 -36.52 -28.54
N GLN A 448 -41.72 -37.48 -28.33
CA GLN A 448 -42.08 -38.82 -27.89
C GLN A 448 -42.33 -38.81 -26.38
N LEU A 449 -43.44 -39.39 -25.93
CA LEU A 449 -43.74 -39.55 -24.51
C LEU A 449 -43.20 -40.91 -24.04
N GLN A 450 -42.50 -40.94 -22.92
CA GLN A 450 -42.01 -42.18 -22.33
C GLN A 450 -42.13 -42.15 -20.81
N ARG A 451 -42.40 -43.32 -20.21
CA ARG A 451 -42.24 -43.54 -18.77
C ARG A 451 -40.75 -43.76 -18.49
N VAL A 452 -40.19 -43.02 -17.53
CA VAL A 452 -38.74 -43.03 -17.27
C VAL A 452 -38.48 -43.73 -15.94
N ASN A 453 -37.96 -44.96 -16.00
CA ASN A 453 -37.68 -45.78 -14.82
C ASN A 453 -36.33 -45.43 -14.15
N GLU A 454 -35.39 -44.91 -14.93
CA GLU A 454 -34.08 -44.47 -14.45
C GLU A 454 -34.21 -43.22 -13.59
N ALA A 455 -34.17 -43.39 -12.27
CA ALA A 455 -34.37 -42.29 -11.32
C ALA A 455 -33.29 -41.20 -11.46
N THR A 456 -32.03 -41.57 -11.70
CA THR A 456 -30.89 -40.64 -11.83
C THR A 456 -31.14 -39.63 -12.93
N ARG A 457 -31.54 -40.09 -14.13
CA ARG A 457 -31.83 -39.21 -15.27
C ARG A 457 -32.89 -38.15 -14.98
N ILE A 458 -33.94 -38.52 -14.24
CA ILE A 458 -35.00 -37.57 -13.84
C ILE A 458 -34.52 -36.64 -12.73
N ASN A 459 -33.75 -37.14 -11.77
CA ASN A 459 -33.22 -36.34 -10.68
C ASN A 459 -32.26 -35.26 -11.20
N ASP A 460 -31.35 -35.62 -12.10
CA ASP A 460 -30.41 -34.69 -12.74
C ASP A 460 -31.19 -33.63 -13.53
N PHE A 461 -32.18 -34.06 -14.32
CA PHE A 461 -33.02 -33.12 -15.05
C PHE A 461 -33.77 -32.16 -14.13
N LEU A 462 -34.35 -32.63 -13.02
CA LEU A 462 -35.05 -31.76 -12.07
C LEU A 462 -34.10 -30.81 -11.35
N ASN A 463 -32.91 -31.25 -10.95
CA ASN A 463 -31.89 -30.40 -10.33
C ASN A 463 -31.41 -29.30 -11.27
N ASP A 464 -31.28 -29.61 -12.57
CA ASP A 464 -30.79 -28.67 -13.57
C ASP A 464 -31.83 -27.66 -14.09
N ASN A 465 -33.12 -27.98 -13.93
CA ASN A 465 -34.20 -27.26 -14.62
C ASN A 465 -35.38 -26.84 -13.73
N HIS A 466 -35.54 -27.40 -12.53
CA HIS A 466 -36.62 -27.05 -11.60
C HIS A 466 -36.07 -26.27 -10.39
N LEU A 467 -36.68 -25.14 -10.04
CA LEU A 467 -36.18 -24.28 -8.95
C LEU A 467 -36.11 -25.02 -7.59
N GLN A 468 -37.11 -25.85 -7.29
CA GLN A 468 -37.12 -26.70 -6.08
C GLN A 468 -36.28 -27.99 -6.19
N GLY A 469 -35.66 -28.26 -7.35
CA GLY A 469 -34.87 -29.46 -7.60
C GLY A 469 -35.66 -30.77 -7.57
N MET A 470 -34.94 -31.87 -7.39
CA MET A 470 -35.50 -33.22 -7.34
C MET A 470 -36.46 -33.41 -6.15
N CYS A 471 -37.43 -34.31 -6.34
CA CYS A 471 -38.33 -34.76 -5.29
C CYS A 471 -38.57 -36.27 -5.46
N PRO A 472 -38.51 -37.07 -4.37
CA PRO A 472 -38.88 -38.47 -4.45
C PRO A 472 -40.28 -38.64 -5.06
N SER A 473 -40.37 -39.48 -6.08
CA SER A 473 -41.59 -39.75 -6.85
C SER A 473 -41.64 -41.20 -7.30
N SER A 474 -42.83 -41.79 -7.32
CA SER A 474 -43.02 -43.18 -7.74
C SER A 474 -43.27 -43.30 -9.25
N ILE A 475 -43.83 -42.27 -9.88
CA ILE A 475 -44.21 -42.26 -11.29
C ILE A 475 -43.56 -41.06 -11.98
N LYS A 476 -42.92 -41.31 -13.12
CA LYS A 476 -42.10 -40.32 -13.82
C LYS A 476 -42.32 -40.42 -15.33
N TYR A 477 -42.73 -39.33 -15.95
CA TYR A 477 -42.86 -39.23 -17.39
C TYR A 477 -41.92 -38.17 -17.95
N GLY A 478 -41.39 -38.46 -19.14
CA GLY A 478 -40.56 -37.56 -19.92
C GLY A 478 -41.12 -37.33 -21.32
N LEU A 479 -40.89 -36.13 -21.85
CA LEU A 479 -41.00 -35.87 -23.29
C LEU A 479 -39.62 -35.77 -23.91
N PHE A 480 -39.43 -36.47 -25.01
CA PHE A 480 -38.18 -36.54 -25.76
C PHE A 480 -38.34 -35.87 -27.12
N TYR A 481 -37.42 -34.99 -27.50
CA TYR A 481 -37.34 -34.38 -28.82
C TYR A 481 -35.97 -34.67 -29.41
N ASN A 482 -35.92 -35.40 -30.53
CA ASN A 482 -34.66 -35.90 -31.11
C ASN A 482 -33.79 -36.61 -30.04
N ASP A 483 -34.39 -37.55 -29.31
CA ASP A 483 -33.79 -38.34 -28.21
C ASP A 483 -33.31 -37.54 -26.98
N GLU A 484 -33.46 -36.22 -26.99
CA GLU A 484 -33.17 -35.34 -25.87
C GLU A 484 -34.38 -35.22 -24.93
N LEU A 485 -34.19 -35.45 -23.64
CA LEU A 485 -35.23 -35.19 -22.63
C LEU A 485 -35.45 -33.67 -22.50
N VAL A 486 -36.67 -33.20 -22.78
CA VAL A 486 -37.01 -31.77 -22.84
C VAL A 486 -38.11 -31.34 -21.87
N SER A 487 -38.86 -32.28 -21.29
CA SER A 487 -39.89 -31.99 -20.29
C SER A 487 -40.09 -33.18 -19.37
N VAL A 488 -40.36 -32.92 -18.08
CA VAL A 488 -40.58 -33.94 -17.06
C VAL A 488 -41.82 -33.60 -16.24
N MET A 489 -42.62 -34.61 -15.94
CA MET A 489 -43.70 -34.55 -14.93
C MET A 489 -43.63 -35.78 -14.03
N THR A 490 -43.69 -35.58 -12.71
CA THR A 490 -43.58 -36.66 -11.74
C THR A 490 -44.76 -36.68 -10.77
N PHE A 491 -45.19 -37.88 -10.38
CA PHE A 491 -46.30 -38.12 -9.47
C PHE A 491 -45.91 -39.06 -8.33
N GLY A 492 -46.69 -39.00 -7.26
CA GLY A 492 -46.60 -39.91 -6.12
C GLY A 492 -47.97 -40.12 -5.48
N LYS A 493 -48.09 -41.12 -4.60
CA LYS A 493 -49.25 -41.18 -3.69
C LYS A 493 -49.18 -40.01 -2.72
N THR A 494 -50.33 -39.47 -2.34
CA THR A 494 -50.38 -38.36 -1.38
C THR A 494 -49.83 -38.81 -0.02
N ARG A 495 -49.15 -37.90 0.67
CA ARG A 495 -48.56 -38.11 1.99
C ARG A 495 -49.27 -37.23 3.02
N HIS A 496 -50.60 -37.33 3.15
CA HIS A 496 -51.33 -36.44 4.04
C HIS A 496 -50.96 -36.65 5.52
N PHE A 497 -50.46 -35.57 6.13
CA PHE A 497 -50.47 -35.31 7.58
C PHE A 497 -51.22 -33.99 7.91
N ILE A 498 -51.89 -33.36 6.94
CA ILE A 498 -52.60 -32.09 7.13
C ILE A 498 -53.92 -32.13 6.35
N GLY A 499 -55.03 -32.10 7.09
CA GLY A 499 -56.40 -31.99 6.58
C GLY A 499 -57.06 -33.34 6.23
N ASN A 500 -58.36 -33.46 6.51
CA ASN A 500 -59.25 -34.61 6.32
C ASN A 500 -59.42 -35.10 4.86
N GLY A 501 -58.39 -35.06 4.01
CA GLY A 501 -58.47 -35.34 2.57
C GLY A 501 -57.98 -36.72 2.17
N SER A 502 -58.88 -37.52 1.59
CA SER A 502 -58.68 -38.83 0.96
C SER A 502 -58.14 -38.75 -0.47
N HIS A 503 -57.17 -37.86 -0.74
CA HIS A 503 -56.67 -37.66 -2.10
C HIS A 503 -55.73 -38.78 -2.53
N GLU A 504 -55.84 -39.25 -3.76
CA GLU A 504 -55.13 -40.47 -4.18
C GLU A 504 -53.68 -40.20 -4.64
N TYR A 505 -53.50 -39.23 -5.54
CA TYR A 505 -52.19 -38.89 -6.11
C TYR A 505 -51.83 -37.42 -5.95
N GLU A 506 -50.54 -37.13 -5.98
CA GLU A 506 -49.97 -35.78 -6.01
C GLU A 506 -49.15 -35.59 -7.30
N LEU A 507 -49.40 -34.51 -8.03
CA LEU A 507 -48.48 -34.01 -9.06
C LEU A 507 -47.37 -33.24 -8.33
N LEU A 508 -46.20 -33.87 -8.23
CA LEU A 508 -45.08 -33.41 -7.41
C LEU A 508 -44.24 -32.34 -8.11
N ARG A 509 -43.88 -32.56 -9.37
CA ARG A 509 -43.00 -31.66 -10.15
C ARG A 509 -43.40 -31.66 -11.61
N PHE A 510 -43.30 -30.49 -12.23
CA PHE A 510 -43.34 -30.31 -13.67
C PHE A 510 -42.35 -29.23 -14.08
N CYS A 511 -41.47 -29.52 -15.04
CA CYS A 511 -40.64 -28.50 -15.67
C CYS A 511 -40.27 -28.87 -17.10
N ASN A 512 -40.01 -27.84 -17.89
CA ASN A 512 -39.33 -27.96 -19.18
C ASN A 512 -37.83 -27.75 -18.99
N LYS A 513 -37.04 -28.18 -19.96
CA LYS A 513 -35.62 -27.86 -20.03
C LYS A 513 -35.42 -26.34 -20.07
N LYS A 514 -34.46 -25.81 -19.30
CA LYS A 514 -34.14 -24.37 -19.27
C LYS A 514 -33.81 -23.85 -20.67
N GLY A 515 -34.34 -22.69 -21.01
CA GLY A 515 -34.27 -22.09 -22.35
C GLY A 515 -35.27 -22.66 -23.37
N TYR A 516 -36.12 -23.62 -22.98
CA TYR A 516 -37.13 -24.22 -23.84
C TYR A 516 -38.56 -23.97 -23.34
N SER A 517 -39.48 -23.80 -24.28
CA SER A 517 -40.92 -23.80 -24.04
C SER A 517 -41.53 -24.95 -24.84
N ILE A 518 -42.01 -25.99 -24.14
CA ILE A 518 -42.63 -27.15 -24.76
C ILE A 518 -44.16 -26.99 -24.69
N ILE A 519 -44.74 -26.47 -25.77
CA ILE A 519 -46.15 -26.10 -25.88
C ILE A 519 -47.01 -27.37 -25.84
N GLY A 520 -47.93 -27.45 -24.88
CA GLY A 520 -48.80 -28.61 -24.66
C GLY A 520 -48.15 -29.77 -23.89
N ALA A 521 -46.94 -29.61 -23.37
CA ALA A 521 -46.25 -30.67 -22.64
C ALA A 521 -47.00 -31.14 -21.40
N ALA A 522 -47.43 -30.19 -20.57
CA ALA A 522 -48.15 -30.48 -19.34
C ALA A 522 -49.42 -31.29 -19.61
N SER A 523 -50.24 -30.85 -20.58
CA SER A 523 -51.48 -31.53 -20.95
C SER A 523 -51.23 -32.94 -21.48
N LYS A 524 -50.19 -33.12 -22.32
CA LYS A 524 -49.83 -34.44 -22.86
C LYS A 524 -49.39 -35.41 -21.77
N LEU A 525 -48.51 -34.96 -20.87
CA LEU A 525 -47.99 -35.77 -19.76
C LEU A 525 -49.08 -36.11 -18.74
N PHE A 526 -49.89 -35.12 -18.36
CA PHE A 526 -50.98 -35.32 -17.39
C PHE A 526 -52.09 -36.21 -17.94
N LYS A 527 -52.50 -36.02 -19.20
CA LYS A 527 -53.48 -36.89 -19.86
C LYS A 527 -53.04 -38.35 -19.85
N ASN A 528 -51.77 -38.62 -20.22
CA ASN A 528 -51.23 -39.98 -20.19
C ASN A 528 -51.27 -40.59 -18.78
N PHE A 529 -50.92 -39.80 -17.75
CA PHE A 529 -51.02 -40.25 -16.36
C PHE A 529 -52.47 -40.62 -15.97
N VAL A 530 -53.44 -39.78 -16.34
CA VAL A 530 -54.86 -40.05 -16.05
C VAL A 530 -55.36 -41.30 -16.78
N GLU A 531 -54.97 -41.51 -18.03
CA GLU A 531 -55.35 -42.70 -18.82
C GLU A 531 -54.74 -43.99 -18.25
N GLU A 532 -53.45 -43.95 -17.86
CA GLU A 532 -52.72 -45.13 -17.35
C GLU A 532 -53.18 -45.51 -15.93
N PHE A 533 -53.35 -44.53 -15.03
CA PHE A 533 -53.60 -44.79 -13.60
C PHE A 533 -55.05 -44.63 -13.17
N LYS A 534 -55.91 -44.01 -13.98
CA LYS A 534 -57.33 -43.74 -13.67
C LYS A 534 -57.56 -43.20 -12.24
N PRO A 535 -56.84 -42.13 -11.84
CA PRO A 535 -56.83 -41.67 -10.45
C PRO A 535 -58.20 -41.12 -10.04
N LYS A 536 -58.63 -41.39 -8.80
CA LYS A 536 -59.85 -40.80 -8.21
C LYS A 536 -59.70 -39.31 -7.96
N SER A 537 -58.48 -38.88 -7.64
CA SER A 537 -58.15 -37.47 -7.46
C SER A 537 -56.64 -37.24 -7.57
N VAL A 538 -56.28 -36.04 -8.01
CA VAL A 538 -54.90 -35.56 -8.05
C VAL A 538 -54.82 -34.20 -7.41
N VAL A 539 -53.90 -34.00 -6.47
CA VAL A 539 -53.63 -32.67 -5.89
C VAL A 539 -52.29 -32.12 -6.35
N SER A 540 -52.14 -30.80 -6.32
CA SER A 540 -50.86 -30.14 -6.52
C SER A 540 -50.84 -28.75 -5.90
N TYR A 541 -49.64 -28.21 -5.71
CA TYR A 541 -49.41 -26.97 -4.98
C TYR A 541 -48.60 -26.00 -5.84
N ALA A 542 -49.16 -24.83 -6.13
CA ALA A 542 -48.49 -23.78 -6.87
C ALA A 542 -47.88 -22.76 -5.91
N ASP A 543 -46.55 -22.63 -5.87
CA ASP A 543 -45.88 -21.61 -5.05
C ASP A 543 -46.33 -20.21 -5.48
N ARG A 544 -46.96 -19.49 -4.54
CA ARG A 544 -47.59 -18.19 -4.80
C ARG A 544 -46.57 -17.06 -4.98
N ARG A 545 -45.30 -17.30 -4.67
CA ARG A 545 -44.21 -16.35 -4.95
C ARG A 545 -44.03 -16.05 -6.42
N TRP A 546 -44.46 -16.94 -7.32
CA TRP A 546 -44.38 -16.70 -8.75
C TRP A 546 -45.58 -17.21 -9.52
N SER A 547 -46.31 -18.22 -9.04
CA SER A 547 -47.38 -18.85 -9.80
C SER A 547 -48.70 -18.12 -9.64
N ILE A 548 -49.43 -17.99 -10.75
CA ILE A 548 -50.82 -17.53 -10.80
C ILE A 548 -51.80 -18.66 -11.11
N GLY A 549 -51.33 -19.92 -11.15
CA GLY A 549 -52.20 -21.08 -11.29
C GLY A 549 -52.59 -21.50 -12.71
N ASN A 550 -52.20 -20.74 -13.75
CA ASN A 550 -52.60 -21.01 -15.15
C ASN A 550 -52.33 -22.44 -15.62
N LEU A 551 -51.22 -23.05 -15.21
CA LEU A 551 -50.90 -24.45 -15.54
C LEU A 551 -52.04 -25.39 -15.11
N TYR A 552 -52.48 -25.26 -13.86
CA TYR A 552 -53.47 -26.12 -13.24
C TYR A 552 -54.86 -25.90 -13.84
N ASN A 553 -55.24 -24.64 -14.05
CA ASN A 553 -56.49 -24.30 -14.73
C ASN A 553 -56.56 -24.95 -16.14
N ASN A 554 -55.45 -24.92 -16.89
CA ASN A 554 -55.37 -25.54 -18.23
C ASN A 554 -55.40 -27.09 -18.20
N LEU A 555 -55.08 -27.70 -17.06
CA LEU A 555 -55.16 -29.15 -16.86
C LEU A 555 -56.53 -29.59 -16.29
N GLY A 556 -57.46 -28.65 -16.06
CA GLY A 556 -58.77 -28.92 -15.49
C GLY A 556 -58.78 -29.08 -13.98
N PHE A 557 -57.74 -28.63 -13.27
CA PHE A 557 -57.75 -28.57 -11.81
C PHE A 557 -58.58 -27.37 -11.34
N VAL A 558 -59.16 -27.51 -10.15
CA VAL A 558 -59.91 -26.48 -9.43
C VAL A 558 -59.12 -26.05 -8.20
N LEU A 559 -59.06 -24.74 -7.95
CA LEU A 559 -58.46 -24.20 -6.73
C LEU A 559 -59.40 -24.47 -5.55
N TYR A 560 -58.93 -25.21 -4.53
CA TYR A 560 -59.76 -25.54 -3.36
C TYR A 560 -59.26 -24.87 -2.06
N ASN A 561 -58.00 -24.43 -2.00
CA ASN A 561 -57.44 -23.78 -0.81
C ASN A 561 -56.27 -22.84 -1.14
N LYS A 562 -55.95 -21.90 -0.24
CA LYS A 562 -54.72 -21.10 -0.24
C LYS A 562 -54.00 -21.33 1.10
N SER A 563 -52.81 -21.94 1.08
CA SER A 563 -52.09 -22.23 2.32
C SER A 563 -51.55 -20.96 2.97
N GLN A 564 -51.35 -21.02 4.29
CA GLN A 564 -50.57 -20.02 5.01
C GLN A 564 -49.09 -20.04 4.55
N PRO A 565 -48.35 -18.93 4.76
CA PRO A 565 -46.90 -18.90 4.55
C PRO A 565 -46.18 -20.02 5.28
N ASN A 566 -45.28 -20.69 4.56
CA ASN A 566 -44.30 -21.60 5.12
C ASN A 566 -43.06 -20.82 5.56
N TYR A 567 -42.16 -21.49 6.30
CA TYR A 567 -40.89 -20.90 6.73
C TYR A 567 -39.70 -21.81 6.46
N TYR A 568 -38.55 -21.17 6.30
CA TYR A 568 -37.23 -21.76 6.11
C TYR A 568 -36.27 -21.15 7.13
N TYR A 569 -35.24 -21.87 7.54
CA TYR A 569 -34.16 -21.30 8.35
C TYR A 569 -33.03 -20.81 7.45
N VAL A 570 -32.55 -19.60 7.68
CA VAL A 570 -31.35 -19.06 7.02
C VAL A 570 -30.13 -19.57 7.76
N ILE A 571 -29.31 -20.39 7.10
CA ILE A 571 -28.09 -20.98 7.68
C ILE A 571 -26.95 -20.79 6.70
N GLY A 572 -25.94 -20.04 7.10
CA GLY A 572 -24.94 -19.54 6.17
C GLY A 572 -25.63 -18.71 5.08
N ASN A 573 -25.36 -19.02 3.82
CA ASN A 573 -25.90 -18.27 2.67
C ASN A 573 -27.15 -18.91 2.05
N GLU A 574 -27.79 -19.86 2.72
CA GLU A 574 -28.87 -20.64 2.11
C GLU A 574 -30.10 -20.73 3.00
N ARG A 575 -31.28 -20.75 2.38
CA ARG A 575 -32.52 -21.12 3.05
C ARG A 575 -32.65 -22.64 3.10
N LYS A 576 -32.72 -23.18 4.30
CA LYS A 576 -32.88 -24.60 4.55
C LYS A 576 -34.31 -24.92 4.98
N ASN A 577 -34.84 -26.02 4.46
CA ASN A 577 -36.21 -26.43 4.74
C ASN A 577 -36.40 -26.78 6.22
N ARG A 578 -37.47 -26.26 6.83
CA ARG A 578 -37.84 -26.50 8.24
C ARG A 578 -37.87 -27.98 8.66
N PHE A 579 -38.17 -28.90 7.73
CA PHE A 579 -38.26 -30.34 8.07
C PHE A 579 -36.95 -30.92 8.60
N ASN A 580 -35.80 -30.34 8.20
CA ASN A 580 -34.47 -30.72 8.65
C ASN A 580 -34.11 -30.18 10.03
N TYR A 581 -34.95 -29.29 10.58
CA TYR A 581 -34.73 -28.59 11.85
C TYR A 581 -35.92 -28.75 12.78
N ARG A 582 -36.75 -29.78 12.59
CA ARG A 582 -37.77 -30.15 13.58
C ARG A 582 -37.09 -30.52 14.89
N LYS A 583 -37.77 -30.33 16.02
CA LYS A 583 -37.25 -30.65 17.35
C LYS A 583 -36.50 -32.01 17.43
N SER A 584 -37.08 -33.07 16.87
CA SER A 584 -36.46 -34.40 16.82
C SER A 584 -35.13 -34.44 16.05
N GLU A 585 -35.03 -33.71 14.94
CA GLU A 585 -33.80 -33.59 14.16
C GLU A 585 -32.75 -32.75 14.89
N LEU A 586 -33.18 -31.69 15.57
CA LEU A 586 -32.30 -30.81 16.35
C LEU A 586 -31.65 -31.53 17.53
N VAL A 587 -32.43 -32.32 18.28
CA VAL A 587 -31.90 -33.16 19.37
C VAL A 587 -30.88 -34.14 18.82
N LYS A 588 -31.20 -34.83 17.71
CA LYS A 588 -30.35 -35.88 17.14
C LYS A 588 -29.05 -35.37 16.52
N LYS A 589 -29.08 -34.22 15.83
CA LYS A 589 -27.94 -33.75 15.01
C LYS A 589 -27.15 -32.61 15.65
N TYR A 590 -27.79 -31.83 16.52
CA TYR A 590 -27.25 -30.56 17.01
C TYR A 590 -27.29 -30.44 18.54
N ASN A 591 -27.55 -31.54 19.26
CA ASN A 591 -27.57 -31.59 20.74
C ASN A 591 -28.50 -30.54 21.37
N CYS A 592 -29.65 -30.29 20.75
CA CYS A 592 -30.65 -29.36 21.28
C CYS A 592 -31.23 -29.86 22.63
N PRO A 593 -31.17 -29.06 23.72
CA PRO A 593 -31.70 -29.47 25.03
C PRO A 593 -33.19 -29.81 24.98
N GLU A 594 -33.63 -30.90 25.62
CA GLU A 594 -35.02 -31.40 25.50
C GLU A 594 -36.08 -30.35 25.88
N ASN A 595 -35.80 -29.53 26.89
CA ASN A 595 -36.68 -28.47 27.40
C ASN A 595 -36.72 -27.19 26.54
N MET A 596 -35.86 -27.04 25.55
CA MET A 596 -35.82 -25.87 24.66
C MET A 596 -36.68 -26.09 23.42
N SER A 597 -37.48 -25.11 23.00
CA SER A 597 -38.25 -25.23 21.76
C SER A 597 -37.35 -25.23 20.52
N GLU A 598 -37.90 -25.72 19.40
CA GLU A 598 -37.23 -25.63 18.09
C GLU A 598 -36.77 -24.19 17.78
N HIS A 599 -37.66 -23.23 18.02
CA HIS A 599 -37.44 -21.84 17.66
C HIS A 599 -36.38 -21.20 18.55
N GLU A 600 -36.46 -21.39 19.87
CA GLU A 600 -35.46 -20.86 20.82
C GLU A 600 -34.06 -21.38 20.50
N PHE A 601 -33.95 -22.68 20.17
CA PHE A 601 -32.67 -23.25 19.78
C PHE A 601 -32.13 -22.62 18.49
N CYS A 602 -32.94 -22.56 17.43
CA CYS A 602 -32.51 -21.96 16.17
C CYS A 602 -32.15 -20.47 16.32
N LEU A 603 -32.91 -19.71 17.12
CA LEU A 603 -32.59 -18.32 17.43
C LEU A 603 -31.25 -18.18 18.16
N ALA A 604 -30.96 -19.06 19.14
CA ALA A 604 -29.67 -19.08 19.82
C ALA A 604 -28.49 -19.38 18.87
N GLN A 605 -28.73 -20.15 17.80
CA GLN A 605 -27.77 -20.41 16.73
C GLN A 605 -27.71 -19.31 15.65
N LYS A 606 -28.49 -18.23 15.79
CA LYS A 606 -28.69 -17.19 14.76
C LYS A 606 -29.24 -17.73 13.44
N TRP A 607 -30.00 -18.83 13.51
CA TRP A 607 -30.72 -19.40 12.37
C TRP A 607 -32.13 -18.81 12.33
N TYR A 608 -32.27 -17.69 11.64
CA TYR A 608 -33.51 -16.95 11.58
C TYR A 608 -34.48 -17.53 10.57
N ARG A 609 -35.77 -17.53 10.90
CA ARG A 609 -36.83 -17.91 9.97
C ARG A 609 -37.02 -16.86 8.89
N ILE A 610 -37.30 -17.31 7.67
CA ILE A 610 -37.74 -16.49 6.55
C ILE A 610 -38.98 -17.13 5.95
N TYR A 611 -39.99 -16.31 5.65
CA TYR A 611 -41.32 -16.77 5.26
C TYR A 611 -41.54 -16.61 3.75
N ASP A 612 -42.35 -17.49 3.15
CA ASP A 612 -42.76 -17.39 1.75
C ASP A 612 -44.20 -16.81 1.62
N CYS A 613 -44.84 -17.01 0.47
CA CYS A 613 -46.21 -16.56 0.21
C CYS A 613 -47.27 -17.68 0.35
N GLY A 614 -46.87 -18.86 0.82
CA GLY A 614 -47.68 -20.07 0.77
C GLY A 614 -47.92 -20.57 -0.66
N CYS A 615 -48.88 -21.48 -0.80
CA CYS A 615 -49.24 -22.11 -2.06
C CYS A 615 -50.72 -21.90 -2.41
N LEU A 616 -51.00 -21.85 -3.70
CA LEU A 616 -52.33 -22.10 -4.26
C LEU A 616 -52.53 -23.63 -4.36
N CYS A 617 -53.51 -24.17 -3.67
CA CYS A 617 -53.76 -25.62 -3.60
C CYS A 617 -54.84 -26.02 -4.59
N TYR A 618 -54.48 -26.90 -5.53
CA TYR A 618 -55.32 -27.34 -6.62
C TYR A 618 -55.68 -28.81 -6.48
N GLU A 619 -56.91 -29.17 -6.83
CA GLU A 619 -57.34 -30.56 -6.99
C GLU A 619 -57.92 -30.80 -8.38
N TRP A 620 -57.73 -32.01 -8.87
CA TRP A 620 -58.36 -32.53 -10.06
C TRP A 620 -59.13 -33.78 -9.66
N ILE A 621 -60.39 -33.85 -10.09
CA ILE A 621 -61.26 -35.02 -9.95
C ILE A 621 -61.72 -35.40 -11.36
N PRO A 622 -61.85 -36.70 -11.69
CA PRO A 622 -62.45 -37.13 -12.93
C PRO A 622 -63.82 -36.47 -13.14
N GLN A 623 -64.00 -35.79 -14.27
CA GLN A 623 -65.31 -35.33 -14.68
C GLN A 623 -66.15 -36.56 -15.03
N LYS A 624 -67.36 -36.64 -14.45
CA LYS A 624 -68.30 -37.75 -14.68
C LYS A 624 -68.80 -37.80 -16.11
#